data_AF-A0A8D1SQC0-F1
#
_entry.id   AF-A0A8D1SQC0-F1
#
_cell.length_a   1.000
_cell.length_b   1.000
_cell.length_c   1.000
_cell.angle_alpha   90.00
_cell.angle_beta   90.00
_cell.angle_gamma   90.00
#
_symmetry.space_group_name_H-M   'P 1'
#
loop_
_entity.id
_entity.type
_entity.pdbx_description
1 polymer ?
#
loop_
_entity_poly.entity_id
_entity_poly.type
_entity_poly.pdbx_seq_one_letter_code
_entity_poly.pdbx_strand_id
1 'polypeptide(L)'
;MPLLDKIRPRIAGITAMLQQSLEGLLLEGLRTSNVDIIRHCLRTYATIDKTRDAEALVGQVLVKPYMDEVITEQIVDTNLSGLQLMYHKLLEFVPHHCRLLREVTGGAISSEKGNTVPGYDFLVNSVWPEIVRGLEEKLPSLFNPGNPDTFHQKYTISMDFVRNFERQCGSQASVKRLRAHPAYHSFNNKWNLPVYFQIRFREVAGSLEAALTDVLEDAPGNLKVTNDGLRLTGSPFCLLASHRTWSSLQRCWSNQMFLPPLAHRLWRLTLQILARYAVFLRELSLRPISNESTKDIKKPLVTGSKDPSVAQGNSEDQGSGTSEAKPVVSVSSTQLVYAVADLDRLQEQLPELLETIKPKLEMIGFKNFSSISAAALEDSQLSLSACMPALSSRIILDLSESCFSYLKSALEVPRLYRRTNKEVPTTASSYVDSALKPFHQLQSGHKDKLKQAVIQQWLEGALSESTHKYYETVSDVLSSVRKMEESLKRLKQARRATPTNPGPSGSGGMSDDDKIRLQLALDVDYLGEQIQKLGLQAKDIRSFPALAELVAAARDQATAEQP
;
A
#
# COMPACT_ATOMS: atom_id res chain seq x y z
N MET A 1 -27.22 37.28 -60.53
CA MET A 1 -27.75 38.62 -60.16
C MET A 1 -26.67 39.68 -60.39
N PRO A 2 -26.43 40.12 -61.64
CA PRO A 2 -25.30 41.00 -62.01
C PRO A 2 -25.35 42.43 -61.44
N LEU A 3 -26.51 42.89 -60.95
CA LEU A 3 -26.67 44.16 -60.25
C LEU A 3 -26.16 44.12 -58.80
N LEU A 4 -26.32 42.97 -58.12
CA LEU A 4 -25.80 42.80 -56.75
C LEU A 4 -24.27 42.80 -56.73
N ASP A 5 -23.62 42.24 -57.75
CA ASP A 5 -22.16 42.23 -57.86
C ASP A 5 -21.58 43.64 -58.13
N LYS A 6 -22.33 44.53 -58.77
CA LYS A 6 -21.95 45.95 -58.96
C LYS A 6 -22.12 46.82 -57.70
N ILE A 7 -23.05 46.47 -56.82
CA ILE A 7 -23.35 47.24 -55.59
C ILE A 7 -22.54 46.74 -54.39
N ARG A 8 -22.15 45.45 -54.37
CA ARG A 8 -21.31 44.84 -53.32
C ARG A 8 -20.05 45.64 -52.96
N PRO A 9 -19.23 46.15 -53.91
CA PRO A 9 -18.04 46.94 -53.54
C PRO A 9 -18.38 48.29 -52.89
N ARG A 10 -19.50 48.92 -53.27
CA ARG A 10 -19.96 50.17 -52.62
C ARG A 10 -20.45 49.92 -51.20
N ILE A 11 -21.20 48.83 -50.97
CA ILE A 11 -21.64 48.40 -49.64
C ILE A 11 -20.43 48.07 -48.76
N ALA A 12 -19.44 47.36 -49.30
CA ALA A 12 -18.20 47.05 -48.59
C ALA A 12 -17.44 48.33 -48.20
N GLY A 13 -17.33 49.31 -49.10
CA GLY A 13 -16.69 50.60 -48.81
C GLY A 13 -17.41 51.39 -47.71
N ILE A 14 -18.74 51.48 -47.74
CA ILE A 14 -19.52 52.15 -46.70
C ILE A 14 -19.38 51.42 -45.35
N THR A 15 -19.41 50.08 -45.36
CA THR A 15 -19.25 49.26 -44.16
C THR A 15 -17.85 49.46 -43.55
N ALA A 16 -16.81 49.53 -44.38
CA ALA A 16 -15.45 49.78 -43.93
C ALA A 16 -15.28 51.19 -43.33
N MET A 17 -15.84 52.23 -43.94
CA MET A 17 -15.81 53.58 -43.38
C MET A 17 -16.58 53.68 -42.06
N LEU A 18 -17.76 53.04 -41.98
CA LEU A 18 -18.55 52.98 -40.75
C LEU A 18 -17.76 52.25 -39.65
N GLN A 19 -17.14 51.11 -39.97
CA GLN A 19 -16.30 50.35 -39.05
C GLN A 19 -15.15 51.21 -38.52
N GLN A 20 -14.39 51.86 -39.40
CA GLN A 20 -13.26 52.71 -39.02
C GLN A 20 -13.70 53.90 -38.15
N SER A 21 -14.85 54.51 -38.46
CA SER A 21 -15.41 55.60 -37.65
C SER A 21 -15.85 55.12 -36.27
N LEU A 22 -16.47 53.94 -36.18
CA LEU A 22 -16.89 53.36 -34.90
C LEU A 22 -15.70 52.94 -34.05
N GLU A 23 -14.65 52.39 -34.66
CA GLU A 23 -13.39 52.07 -33.99
C GLU A 23 -12.76 53.33 -33.39
N GLY A 24 -12.66 54.41 -34.19
CA GLY A 24 -12.17 55.70 -33.72
C GLY A 24 -12.98 56.26 -32.54
N LEU A 25 -14.31 56.22 -32.62
CA LEU A 25 -15.21 56.68 -31.55
C LEU A 25 -15.08 55.82 -30.27
N LEU A 26 -14.93 54.50 -30.40
CA LEU A 26 -14.77 53.63 -29.24
C LEU A 26 -13.45 53.93 -28.53
N LEU A 27 -12.36 54.12 -29.29
CA LEU A 27 -11.06 54.47 -28.74
C LEU A 27 -11.03 55.86 -28.10
N GLU A 28 -11.68 56.84 -28.72
CA GLU A 28 -11.86 58.18 -28.15
C GLU A 28 -12.65 58.11 -26.84
N GLY A 29 -13.77 57.37 -26.82
CA GLY A 29 -14.57 57.17 -25.63
C GLY A 29 -13.80 56.52 -24.48
N LEU A 30 -12.99 55.50 -24.78
CA LEU A 30 -12.12 54.84 -23.80
C LEU A 30 -11.01 55.76 -23.26
N ARG A 31 -10.39 56.58 -24.13
CA ARG A 31 -9.33 57.53 -23.72
C ARG A 31 -9.88 58.69 -22.88
N THR A 32 -11.03 59.23 -23.26
CA THR A 32 -11.67 60.37 -22.58
C THR A 32 -12.52 59.95 -21.38
N SER A 33 -12.67 58.63 -21.15
CA SER A 33 -13.57 58.06 -20.12
C SER A 33 -15.02 58.55 -20.25
N ASN A 34 -15.46 58.86 -21.47
CA ASN A 34 -16.80 59.39 -21.71
C ASN A 34 -17.82 58.26 -21.94
N VAL A 35 -18.66 58.04 -20.92
CA VAL A 35 -19.68 56.98 -20.89
C VAL A 35 -20.71 57.14 -22.03
N ASP A 36 -21.08 58.37 -22.38
CA ASP A 36 -22.08 58.63 -23.42
C ASP A 36 -21.55 58.26 -24.80
N ILE A 37 -20.30 58.59 -25.12
CA ILE A 37 -19.66 58.22 -26.39
C ILE A 37 -19.58 56.69 -26.51
N ILE A 38 -19.10 56.02 -25.47
CA ILE A 38 -19.01 54.55 -25.43
C ILE A 38 -20.41 53.92 -25.60
N ARG A 39 -21.42 54.43 -24.88
CA ARG A 39 -22.79 53.90 -24.96
C ARG A 39 -23.38 54.03 -26.35
N HIS A 40 -23.26 55.20 -26.99
CA HIS A 40 -23.75 55.39 -28.36
C HIS A 40 -23.01 54.49 -29.34
N CYS A 41 -21.68 54.42 -29.25
CA CYS A 41 -20.85 53.55 -30.08
C CYS A 41 -21.26 52.07 -29.96
N LEU A 42 -21.37 51.55 -28.75
CA LEU A 42 -21.76 50.15 -28.50
C LEU A 42 -23.21 49.87 -28.93
N ARG A 43 -24.13 50.83 -28.80
CA ARG A 43 -25.48 50.69 -29.38
C ARG A 43 -25.43 50.58 -30.89
N THR A 44 -24.62 51.39 -31.56
CA THR A 44 -24.47 51.32 -33.03
C THR A 44 -23.89 49.97 -33.45
N TYR A 45 -22.83 49.49 -32.79
CA TYR A 45 -22.27 48.15 -33.03
C TYR A 45 -23.30 47.02 -32.81
N ALA A 46 -24.13 47.13 -31.77
CA ALA A 46 -25.20 46.16 -31.53
C ALA A 46 -26.31 46.23 -32.60
N THR A 47 -26.65 47.43 -33.06
CA THR A 47 -27.68 47.64 -34.09
C THR A 47 -27.28 47.06 -35.43
N ILE A 48 -25.98 47.05 -35.75
CA ILE A 48 -25.44 46.48 -37.00
C ILE A 48 -24.95 45.04 -36.85
N ASP A 49 -25.25 44.37 -35.72
CA ASP A 49 -24.86 42.98 -35.42
C ASP A 49 -23.34 42.71 -35.49
N LYS A 50 -22.53 43.71 -35.12
CA LYS A 50 -21.05 43.65 -35.10
C LYS A 50 -20.50 43.75 -33.67
N THR A 51 -21.19 43.16 -32.70
CA THR A 51 -20.77 43.19 -31.29
C THR A 51 -19.39 42.54 -31.09
N ARG A 52 -19.11 41.44 -31.80
CA ARG A 52 -17.82 40.74 -31.76
C ARG A 52 -16.65 41.60 -32.25
N ASP A 53 -16.88 42.46 -33.24
CA ASP A 53 -15.83 43.34 -33.77
C ASP A 53 -15.42 44.37 -32.71
N ALA A 54 -16.39 44.91 -31.95
CA ALA A 54 -16.11 45.81 -30.84
C ALA A 54 -15.37 45.09 -29.69
N GLU A 55 -15.77 43.86 -29.36
CA GLU A 55 -15.09 43.03 -28.36
C GLU A 55 -13.64 42.70 -28.79
N ALA A 56 -13.42 42.36 -30.06
CA ALA A 56 -12.10 42.11 -30.60
C ALA A 56 -11.24 43.38 -30.58
N LEU A 57 -11.80 44.54 -30.92
CA LEU A 57 -11.08 45.82 -30.86
C LEU A 57 -10.64 46.14 -29.43
N VAL A 58 -11.53 45.99 -28.45
CA VAL A 58 -11.20 46.19 -27.04
C VAL A 58 -10.10 45.21 -26.61
N GLY A 59 -10.19 43.95 -27.02
CA GLY A 59 -9.15 42.95 -26.79
C GLY A 59 -7.79 43.41 -27.32
N GLN A 60 -7.73 43.89 -28.56
CA GLN A 60 -6.48 44.28 -29.22
C GLN A 60 -5.87 45.58 -28.68
N VAL A 61 -6.69 46.59 -28.40
CA VAL A 61 -6.19 47.94 -28.10
C VAL A 61 -6.09 48.22 -26.61
N LEU A 62 -6.95 47.63 -25.79
CA LEU A 62 -6.98 47.87 -24.34
C LEU A 62 -6.36 46.70 -23.57
N VAL A 63 -6.79 45.47 -23.87
CA VAL A 63 -6.41 44.29 -23.07
C VAL A 63 -4.99 43.84 -23.41
N LYS A 64 -4.72 43.57 -24.69
CA LYS A 64 -3.46 43.00 -25.16
C LYS A 64 -2.20 43.75 -24.68
N PRO A 65 -2.12 45.10 -24.75
CA PRO A 65 -0.93 45.82 -24.29
C PRO A 65 -0.63 45.59 -22.80
N TYR A 66 -1.67 45.59 -21.96
CA TYR A 66 -1.53 45.32 -20.53
C TYR A 66 -1.11 43.87 -20.26
N MET A 67 -1.73 42.90 -20.96
CA MET A 67 -1.33 41.49 -20.84
C MET A 67 0.09 41.27 -21.30
N ASP A 68 0.53 42.00 -22.33
CA ASP A 68 1.88 41.89 -22.85
C ASP A 68 2.94 42.44 -21.89
N GLU A 69 2.60 43.46 -21.10
CA GLU A 69 3.42 44.03 -20.04
C GLU A 69 3.48 43.13 -18.80
N VAL A 70 2.35 42.57 -18.37
CA VAL A 70 2.26 41.77 -17.15
C VAL A 70 2.77 40.34 -17.34
N ILE A 71 2.48 39.70 -18.47
CA ILE A 71 2.86 38.31 -18.76
C ILE A 71 4.27 38.31 -19.35
N THR A 72 5.27 38.13 -18.49
CA THR A 72 6.70 38.08 -18.85
C THR A 72 7.38 36.84 -18.25
N GLU A 73 8.25 36.18 -19.03
CA GLU A 73 8.97 34.96 -18.60
C GLU A 73 9.81 35.17 -17.34
N GLN A 74 10.41 36.36 -17.20
CA GLN A 74 11.31 36.72 -16.10
C GLN A 74 10.64 36.63 -14.71
N ILE A 75 9.31 36.76 -14.64
CA ILE A 75 8.54 36.72 -13.38
C ILE A 75 8.25 35.28 -12.93
N VAL A 76 8.20 34.32 -13.87
CA VAL A 76 7.69 32.96 -13.61
C VAL A 76 8.81 31.95 -13.39
N ASP A 77 9.98 32.16 -13.99
CA ASP A 77 11.08 31.18 -13.94
C ASP A 77 11.87 31.17 -12.61
N THR A 78 11.75 32.20 -11.78
CA THR A 78 12.57 32.32 -10.55
C THR A 78 11.84 31.93 -9.26
N ASN A 79 10.51 32.10 -9.12
CA ASN A 79 9.79 31.79 -7.87
C ASN A 79 8.27 31.56 -8.07
N LEU A 80 7.67 30.61 -7.34
CA LEU A 80 6.20 30.37 -7.31
C LEU A 80 5.39 31.60 -6.89
N SER A 81 5.97 32.45 -6.03
CA SER A 81 5.39 33.72 -5.62
C SER A 81 5.26 34.72 -6.79
N GLY A 82 6.13 34.62 -7.79
CA GLY A 82 6.06 35.43 -9.00
C GLY A 82 4.82 35.11 -9.83
N LEU A 83 4.50 33.82 -9.99
CA LEU A 83 3.28 33.37 -10.67
C LEU A 83 2.02 33.86 -9.96
N GLN A 84 1.97 33.78 -8.62
CA GLN A 84 0.85 34.28 -7.84
C GLN A 84 0.66 35.80 -7.99
N LEU A 85 1.76 36.57 -7.93
CA LEU A 85 1.72 38.02 -8.10
C LEU A 85 1.28 38.40 -9.52
N MET A 86 1.77 37.70 -10.55
CA MET A 86 1.34 37.90 -11.93
C MET A 86 -0.17 37.66 -12.06
N TYR A 87 -0.69 36.54 -11.54
CA TYR A 87 -2.13 36.29 -11.55
C TYR A 87 -2.94 37.33 -10.78
N HIS A 88 -2.40 37.85 -9.68
CA HIS A 88 -3.05 38.95 -8.95
C HIS A 88 -3.19 40.20 -9.82
N LYS A 89 -2.11 40.63 -10.49
CA LYS A 89 -2.14 41.76 -11.44
C LYS A 89 -3.12 41.53 -12.59
N LEU A 90 -3.16 40.32 -13.15
CA LEU A 90 -4.12 39.97 -14.19
C LEU A 90 -5.57 40.08 -13.69
N LEU A 91 -5.85 39.70 -12.44
CA LEU A 91 -7.18 39.84 -11.82
C LEU A 91 -7.53 41.30 -11.51
N GLU A 92 -6.55 42.17 -11.28
CA GLU A 92 -6.76 43.61 -11.08
C GLU A 92 -7.18 44.33 -12.36
N PHE A 93 -6.93 43.74 -13.54
CA PHE A 93 -7.26 44.39 -14.81
C PHE A 93 -8.75 44.73 -14.94
N VAL A 94 -9.63 43.77 -14.65
CA VAL A 94 -11.08 43.95 -14.85
C VAL A 94 -11.68 45.01 -13.91
N PRO A 95 -11.39 45.04 -12.59
CA PRO A 95 -11.85 46.11 -11.71
C PRO A 95 -11.37 47.51 -12.10
N HIS A 96 -10.14 47.64 -12.59
CA HIS A 96 -9.52 48.95 -12.83
C HIS A 96 -9.77 49.48 -14.25
N HIS A 97 -9.65 48.63 -15.27
CA HIS A 97 -9.66 49.04 -16.68
C HIS A 97 -10.96 48.73 -17.42
N CYS A 98 -11.78 47.78 -16.93
CA CYS A 98 -13.07 47.45 -17.57
C CYS A 98 -14.28 48.11 -16.90
N ARG A 99 -14.10 49.00 -15.91
CA ARG A 99 -15.20 49.61 -15.13
C ARG A 99 -16.23 50.30 -16.02
N LEU A 100 -15.79 51.16 -16.94
CA LEU A 100 -16.65 51.91 -17.85
C LEU A 100 -17.45 50.99 -18.79
N LEU A 101 -16.79 49.96 -19.36
CA LEU A 101 -17.45 48.97 -20.21
C LEU A 101 -18.49 48.15 -19.44
N ARG A 102 -18.20 47.80 -18.19
CA ARG A 102 -19.14 47.09 -17.30
C ARG A 102 -20.33 47.96 -16.93
N GLU A 103 -20.13 49.25 -16.71
CA GLU A 103 -21.21 50.20 -16.44
C GLU A 103 -22.17 50.31 -17.63
N VAL A 104 -21.62 50.47 -18.83
CA VAL A 104 -22.42 50.62 -20.07
C VAL A 104 -23.17 49.34 -20.45
N THR A 105 -22.61 48.15 -20.19
CA THR A 105 -23.18 46.85 -20.60
C THR A 105 -24.01 46.17 -19.51
N GLY A 106 -24.19 46.79 -18.34
CA GLY A 106 -25.00 46.24 -17.25
C GLY A 106 -24.29 45.18 -16.40
N GLY A 107 -22.96 45.10 -16.45
CA GLY A 107 -22.12 44.21 -15.63
C GLY A 107 -21.84 44.71 -14.20
N ALA A 108 -22.40 45.86 -13.83
CA ALA A 108 -22.41 46.43 -12.49
C ALA A 108 -23.85 46.85 -12.12
N ILE A 109 -24.14 46.88 -10.82
CA ILE A 109 -25.43 47.21 -10.22
C ILE A 109 -25.78 48.67 -10.56
N SER A 110 -26.24 48.94 -11.77
CA SER A 110 -26.74 50.26 -12.17
C SER A 110 -28.22 50.36 -11.79
N SER A 111 -28.54 51.42 -11.05
CA SER A 111 -29.90 51.74 -10.57
C SER A 111 -30.85 52.15 -11.70
N GLU A 112 -30.36 52.31 -12.93
CA GLU A 112 -31.11 52.81 -14.09
C GLU A 112 -31.23 51.73 -15.16
N LYS A 113 -32.27 50.89 -15.04
CA LYS A 113 -32.61 49.77 -15.96
C LYS A 113 -32.84 50.18 -17.43
N GLY A 114 -32.79 51.47 -17.77
CA GLY A 114 -33.10 51.98 -19.12
C GLY A 114 -31.88 52.28 -20.01
N ASN A 115 -30.65 52.29 -19.47
CA ASN A 115 -29.49 52.84 -20.20
C ASN A 115 -28.36 51.84 -20.50
N THR A 116 -28.58 50.55 -20.27
CA THR A 116 -27.61 49.48 -20.57
C THR A 116 -27.65 49.06 -22.03
N VAL A 117 -26.50 48.70 -22.60
CA VAL A 117 -26.38 48.12 -23.94
C VAL A 117 -26.17 46.61 -23.81
N PRO A 118 -27.23 45.79 -24.00
CA PRO A 118 -27.12 44.34 -23.91
C PRO A 118 -26.37 43.76 -25.11
N GLY A 119 -25.91 42.52 -25.00
CA GLY A 119 -25.31 41.76 -26.10
C GLY A 119 -23.79 41.64 -26.09
N TYR A 120 -23.12 42.22 -25.08
CA TYR A 120 -21.67 42.17 -24.92
C TYR A 120 -21.26 41.33 -23.69
N ASP A 121 -20.14 40.63 -23.80
CA ASP A 121 -19.40 40.04 -22.70
C ASP A 121 -17.89 40.23 -22.90
N PHE A 122 -17.43 41.47 -22.68
CA PHE A 122 -16.03 41.84 -22.81
C PHE A 122 -15.10 40.99 -21.93
N LEU A 123 -15.56 40.49 -20.77
CA LEU A 123 -14.74 39.63 -19.92
C LEU A 123 -14.45 38.29 -20.61
N VAL A 124 -15.48 37.68 -21.20
CA VAL A 124 -15.39 36.37 -21.86
C VAL A 124 -14.75 36.44 -23.24
N ASN A 125 -15.10 37.46 -24.02
CA ASN A 125 -14.74 37.53 -25.44
C ASN A 125 -13.54 38.43 -25.73
N SER A 126 -13.16 39.33 -24.80
CA SER A 126 -11.99 40.22 -24.97
C SER A 126 -10.91 39.94 -23.95
N VAL A 127 -11.23 39.85 -22.66
CA VAL A 127 -10.22 39.76 -21.60
C VAL A 127 -9.62 38.36 -21.50
N TRP A 128 -10.48 37.34 -21.31
CA TRP A 128 -10.03 35.97 -21.14
C TRP A 128 -9.19 35.42 -22.31
N PRO A 129 -9.57 35.63 -23.59
CA PRO A 129 -8.81 35.09 -24.71
C PRO A 129 -7.40 35.69 -24.80
N GLU A 130 -7.25 36.98 -24.52
CA GLU A 130 -5.96 37.66 -24.52
C GLU A 130 -5.06 37.21 -23.37
N ILE A 131 -5.63 36.97 -22.18
CA ILE A 131 -4.90 36.36 -21.06
C ILE A 131 -4.39 34.96 -21.46
N VAL A 132 -5.28 34.10 -21.95
CA VAL A 132 -4.91 32.72 -22.32
C VAL A 132 -3.85 32.74 -23.42
N ARG A 133 -4.02 33.56 -24.45
CA ARG A 133 -3.05 33.70 -25.54
C ARG A 133 -1.68 34.13 -25.01
N GLY A 134 -1.63 35.12 -24.13
CA GLY A 134 -0.38 35.55 -23.49
C GLY A 134 0.27 34.44 -22.66
N LEU A 135 -0.51 33.71 -21.84
CA LEU A 135 0.01 32.59 -21.05
C LEU A 135 0.53 31.44 -21.93
N GLU A 136 -0.16 31.11 -23.01
CA GLU A 136 0.22 30.02 -23.91
C GLU A 136 1.43 30.35 -24.79
N GLU A 137 1.52 31.59 -25.30
CA GLU A 137 2.60 32.03 -26.20
C GLU A 137 3.87 32.36 -25.42
N LYS A 138 3.75 33.02 -24.27
CA LYS A 138 4.90 33.55 -23.51
C LYS A 138 5.34 32.68 -22.36
N LEU A 139 4.53 31.72 -21.89
CA LEU A 139 4.88 30.87 -20.75
C LEU A 139 4.69 29.37 -21.06
N PRO A 140 5.34 28.82 -22.09
CA PRO A 140 5.24 27.39 -22.40
C PRO A 140 5.77 26.50 -21.25
N SER A 141 6.76 26.99 -20.48
CA SER A 141 7.32 26.29 -19.30
C SER A 141 6.33 26.14 -18.14
N LEU A 142 5.23 26.91 -18.13
CA LEU A 142 4.16 26.82 -17.12
C LEU A 142 3.47 25.46 -17.16
N PHE A 143 3.27 24.93 -18.37
CA PHE A 143 2.49 23.71 -18.62
C PHE A 143 3.35 22.43 -18.67
N ASN A 144 4.66 22.54 -18.42
CA ASN A 144 5.57 21.41 -18.55
C ASN A 144 5.45 20.44 -17.36
N PRO A 145 5.06 19.16 -17.58
CA PRO A 145 4.93 18.17 -16.50
C PRO A 145 6.26 17.56 -16.03
N GLY A 146 7.41 17.95 -16.60
CA GLY A 146 8.71 17.32 -16.35
C GLY A 146 9.14 17.28 -14.89
N ASN A 147 8.82 18.32 -14.11
CA ASN A 147 8.89 18.27 -12.65
C ASN A 147 7.45 18.22 -12.09
N PRO A 148 7.01 17.09 -11.54
CA PRO A 148 5.62 16.93 -11.14
C PRO A 148 5.25 17.73 -9.87
N ASP A 149 6.19 18.01 -8.96
CA ASP A 149 5.91 18.85 -7.78
C ASP A 149 5.67 20.30 -8.19
N THR A 150 6.56 20.85 -9.04
CA THR A 150 6.40 22.20 -9.57
C THR A 150 5.16 22.30 -10.46
N PHE A 151 4.90 21.29 -11.30
CA PHE A 151 3.70 21.25 -12.14
C PHE A 151 2.42 21.26 -11.31
N HIS A 152 2.34 20.47 -10.23
CA HIS A 152 1.20 20.44 -9.32
C HIS A 152 0.94 21.82 -8.71
N GLN A 153 1.99 22.45 -8.17
CA GLN A 153 1.89 23.78 -7.55
C GLN A 153 1.45 24.85 -8.56
N LYS A 154 2.08 24.88 -9.74
CA LYS A 154 1.71 25.79 -10.84
C LYS A 154 0.25 25.57 -11.23
N TYR A 155 -0.17 24.33 -11.44
CA TYR A 155 -1.55 23.98 -11.78
C TYR A 155 -2.54 24.47 -10.71
N THR A 156 -2.28 24.20 -9.42
CA THR A 156 -3.16 24.64 -8.32
C THR A 156 -3.31 26.15 -8.29
N ILE A 157 -2.20 26.89 -8.37
CA ILE A 157 -2.22 28.37 -8.39
C ILE A 157 -3.00 28.88 -9.62
N SER A 158 -2.79 28.28 -10.79
CA SER A 158 -3.50 28.63 -12.01
C SER A 158 -5.01 28.36 -11.93
N MET A 159 -5.43 27.25 -11.32
CA MET A 159 -6.85 26.95 -11.12
C MET A 159 -7.49 27.86 -10.08
N ASP A 160 -6.74 28.33 -9.08
CA ASP A 160 -7.19 29.37 -8.14
C ASP A 160 -7.44 30.69 -8.87
N PHE A 161 -6.53 31.06 -9.77
CA PHE A 161 -6.71 32.21 -10.66
C PHE A 161 -7.98 32.08 -11.51
N VAL A 162 -8.21 30.94 -12.16
CA VAL A 162 -9.43 30.71 -12.96
C VAL A 162 -10.68 30.88 -12.11
N ARG A 163 -10.71 30.29 -10.90
CA ARG A 163 -11.85 30.41 -9.97
C ARG A 163 -12.09 31.86 -9.55
N ASN A 164 -11.04 32.65 -9.34
CA ASN A 164 -11.15 34.06 -9.02
C ASN A 164 -11.62 34.90 -10.21
N PHE A 165 -11.18 34.58 -11.42
CA PHE A 165 -11.66 35.23 -12.65
C PHE A 165 -13.15 34.93 -12.88
N GLU A 166 -13.60 33.68 -12.70
CA GLU A 166 -15.02 33.31 -12.78
C GLU A 166 -15.90 34.11 -11.81
N ARG A 167 -15.38 34.45 -10.62
CA ARG A 167 -16.10 35.29 -9.64
C ARG A 167 -16.28 36.73 -10.09
N GLN A 168 -15.47 37.21 -11.04
CA GLN A 168 -15.60 38.55 -11.61
C GLN A 168 -16.66 38.62 -12.72
N CYS A 169 -17.13 37.49 -13.24
CA CYS A 169 -18.25 37.43 -14.18
C CYS A 169 -19.53 37.97 -13.52
N GLY A 170 -20.21 38.90 -14.19
CA GLY A 170 -21.40 39.58 -13.64
C GLY A 170 -22.66 38.71 -13.53
N SER A 171 -22.65 37.47 -14.03
CA SER A 171 -23.80 36.55 -13.95
C SER A 171 -23.40 35.09 -14.16
N GLN A 172 -24.24 34.15 -13.71
CA GLN A 172 -24.08 32.72 -13.97
C GLN A 172 -24.11 32.38 -15.46
N ALA A 173 -24.85 33.15 -16.27
CA ALA A 173 -24.87 32.98 -17.73
C ALA A 173 -23.50 33.33 -18.36
N SER A 174 -22.83 34.37 -17.84
CA SER A 174 -21.47 34.73 -18.26
C SER A 174 -20.45 33.65 -17.89
N VAL A 175 -20.52 33.09 -16.67
CA VAL A 175 -19.66 31.95 -16.26
C VAL A 175 -19.87 30.74 -17.17
N LYS A 176 -21.12 30.40 -17.52
CA LYS A 176 -21.40 29.31 -18.47
C LYS A 176 -20.79 29.57 -19.86
N ARG A 177 -20.88 30.81 -20.35
CA ARG A 177 -20.27 31.22 -21.62
C ARG A 177 -18.74 31.18 -21.56
N LEU A 178 -18.13 31.62 -20.45
CA LEU A 178 -16.70 31.51 -20.21
C LEU A 178 -16.21 30.06 -20.29
N ARG A 179 -16.88 29.14 -19.58
CA ARG A 179 -16.50 27.72 -19.56
C ARG A 179 -16.70 27.02 -20.90
N ALA A 180 -17.59 27.53 -21.75
CA ALA A 180 -17.81 27.04 -23.12
C ALA A 180 -16.91 27.73 -24.15
N HIS A 181 -16.15 28.75 -23.76
CA HIS A 181 -15.32 29.51 -24.69
C HIS A 181 -14.12 28.67 -25.17
N PRO A 182 -13.76 28.70 -26.47
CA PRO A 182 -12.63 27.93 -27.01
C PRO A 182 -11.31 28.16 -26.27
N ALA A 183 -10.99 29.40 -25.90
CA ALA A 183 -9.79 29.73 -25.13
C ALA A 183 -9.78 29.09 -23.72
N TYR A 184 -10.95 28.94 -23.07
CA TYR A 184 -11.05 28.25 -21.78
C TYR A 184 -10.72 26.76 -21.92
N HIS A 185 -11.22 26.12 -22.99
CA HIS A 185 -10.88 24.74 -23.30
C HIS A 185 -9.40 24.58 -23.68
N SER A 186 -8.85 25.50 -24.50
CA SER A 186 -7.42 25.51 -24.87
C SER A 186 -6.54 25.53 -23.62
N PHE A 187 -6.78 26.49 -22.74
CA PHE A 187 -6.02 26.64 -21.48
C PHE A 187 -6.05 25.36 -20.65
N ASN A 188 -7.22 24.75 -20.46
CA ASN A 188 -7.34 23.50 -19.70
C ASN A 188 -6.66 22.31 -20.38
N ASN A 189 -6.74 22.23 -21.72
CA ASN A 189 -6.13 21.14 -22.49
C ASN A 189 -4.60 21.24 -22.55
N LYS A 190 -4.02 22.43 -22.40
CA LYS A 190 -2.56 22.62 -22.30
C LYS A 190 -1.97 21.94 -21.07
N TRP A 191 -2.73 21.82 -19.98
CA TRP A 191 -2.33 21.05 -18.81
C TRP A 191 -2.40 19.56 -19.12
N ASN A 192 -1.25 18.94 -19.42
CA ASN A 192 -1.17 17.51 -19.71
C ASN A 192 -1.27 16.65 -18.43
N LEU A 193 -2.46 16.64 -17.82
CA LEU A 193 -2.77 15.85 -16.64
C LEU A 193 -2.52 14.33 -16.83
N PRO A 194 -2.74 13.74 -18.02
CA PRO A 194 -2.37 12.35 -18.27
C PRO A 194 -0.88 12.07 -18.07
N VAL A 195 0.02 12.90 -18.61
CA VAL A 195 1.48 12.74 -18.46
C VAL A 195 1.91 12.99 -17.01
N TYR A 196 1.37 14.02 -16.36
CA TYR A 196 1.60 14.23 -14.92
C TYR A 196 1.23 12.99 -14.09
N PHE A 197 0.05 12.42 -14.34
CA PHE A 197 -0.37 11.20 -13.65
C PHE A 197 0.55 10.03 -13.96
N GLN A 198 1.03 9.89 -15.19
CA GLN A 198 1.94 8.81 -15.58
C GLN A 198 3.28 8.87 -14.83
N ILE A 199 3.83 10.08 -14.64
CA ILE A 199 5.06 10.28 -13.86
C ILE A 199 4.81 9.91 -12.39
N ARG A 200 3.73 10.45 -11.78
CA ARG A 200 3.35 10.14 -10.40
C ARG A 200 3.05 8.66 -10.17
N PHE A 201 2.38 8.02 -11.13
CA PHE A 201 2.12 6.58 -11.10
C PHE A 201 3.44 5.81 -11.07
N ARG A 202 4.40 6.16 -11.93
CA ARG A 202 5.72 5.49 -11.97
C ARG A 202 6.50 5.71 -10.68
N GLU A 203 6.46 6.90 -10.08
CA GLU A 203 7.08 7.18 -8.78
C GLU A 203 6.51 6.28 -7.68
N VAL A 204 5.18 6.23 -7.56
CA VAL A 204 4.50 5.45 -6.52
C VAL A 204 4.63 3.95 -6.76
N ALA A 205 4.26 3.47 -7.95
CA ALA A 205 4.32 2.05 -8.28
C ALA A 205 5.77 1.55 -8.32
N GLY A 206 6.71 2.33 -8.86
CA GLY A 206 8.12 1.96 -8.88
C GLY A 206 8.72 1.86 -7.47
N SER A 207 8.39 2.81 -6.58
CA SER A 207 8.82 2.73 -5.18
C SER A 207 8.19 1.55 -4.44
N LEU A 208 6.95 1.17 -4.78
CA LEU A 208 6.29 0.01 -4.20
C LEU A 208 6.93 -1.29 -4.68
N GLU A 209 7.09 -1.49 -5.99
CA GLU A 209 7.70 -2.70 -6.54
C GLU A 209 9.15 -2.90 -6.08
N ALA A 210 9.91 -1.81 -5.93
CA ALA A 210 11.27 -1.87 -5.37
C ALA A 210 11.30 -2.35 -3.90
N ALA A 211 10.19 -2.24 -3.17
CA ALA A 211 10.06 -2.74 -1.79
C ALA A 211 9.36 -4.10 -1.71
N LEU A 212 8.60 -4.49 -2.74
CA LEU A 212 7.97 -5.81 -2.87
C LEU A 212 8.94 -6.81 -3.50
N THR A 213 10.16 -6.86 -2.97
CA THR A 213 11.24 -7.73 -3.43
C THR A 213 11.19 -9.11 -2.79
N ASP A 214 12.01 -10.01 -3.34
CA ASP A 214 12.22 -11.33 -2.76
C ASP A 214 12.90 -11.28 -1.39
N VAL A 215 13.81 -10.33 -1.19
CA VAL A 215 14.41 -10.05 0.12
C VAL A 215 13.47 -9.17 0.94
N LEU A 216 13.12 -9.64 2.14
CA LEU A 216 12.28 -8.90 3.09
C LEU A 216 13.16 -8.06 4.01
N GLU A 217 13.01 -6.75 3.92
CA GLU A 217 13.70 -5.78 4.75
C GLU A 217 12.80 -5.29 5.89
N ASP A 218 13.41 -4.98 7.04
CA ASP A 218 12.73 -4.33 8.15
C ASP A 218 12.38 -2.87 7.80
N ALA A 219 11.24 -2.41 8.30
CA ALA A 219 10.80 -1.05 8.12
C ALA A 219 11.76 -0.06 8.82
N PRO A 220 11.87 1.18 8.30
CA PRO A 220 12.71 2.19 8.92
C PRO A 220 12.22 2.54 10.33
N GLY A 221 13.03 2.17 11.32
CA GLY A 221 13.00 2.67 12.69
C GLY A 221 12.32 1.78 13.72
N ASN A 222 13.13 0.95 14.40
CA ASN A 222 12.96 0.68 15.83
C ASN A 222 14.18 1.29 16.56
N LEU A 223 13.94 2.40 17.29
CA LEU A 223 14.79 3.06 18.30
C LEU A 223 16.02 3.91 17.86
N LYS A 224 15.96 5.22 18.12
CA LYS A 224 17.10 6.01 18.63
C LYS A 224 16.69 6.61 19.98
N VAL A 225 17.38 6.24 21.04
CA VAL A 225 17.31 6.94 22.33
C VAL A 225 18.15 8.20 22.22
N THR A 226 17.54 9.37 22.37
CA THR A 226 18.24 10.62 22.66
C THR A 226 17.67 11.20 23.94
N ASN A 227 18.54 11.78 24.76
CA ASN A 227 18.31 12.11 26.17
C ASN A 227 17.24 13.21 26.46
N ASP A 228 16.43 13.64 25.48
CA ASP A 228 15.66 14.89 25.57
C ASP A 228 14.18 14.78 25.17
N GLY A 229 13.48 13.76 25.69
CA GLY A 229 12.01 13.65 25.61
C GLY A 229 11.47 12.91 24.38
N LEU A 230 10.41 12.11 24.61
CA LEU A 230 9.84 11.15 23.66
C LEU A 230 9.06 11.85 22.53
N ARG A 231 9.50 11.71 21.27
CA ARG A 231 8.63 11.87 20.08
C ARG A 231 8.66 10.57 19.26
N LEU A 232 7.49 9.95 19.11
CA LEU A 232 7.28 8.75 18.30
C LEU A 232 7.28 9.11 16.81
N THR A 233 8.32 8.74 16.07
CA THR A 233 8.31 8.71 14.59
C THR A 233 8.93 7.41 14.08
N GLY A 234 8.56 6.28 14.68
CA GLY A 234 8.83 4.96 14.10
C GLY A 234 7.75 4.59 13.09
N SER A 235 8.08 3.79 12.08
CA SER A 235 7.06 3.18 11.20
C SER A 235 6.09 2.33 12.04
N PRO A 236 4.76 2.40 11.81
CA PRO A 236 3.80 1.52 12.48
C PRO A 236 3.83 0.07 11.98
N PHE A 237 4.62 -0.19 10.93
CA PHE A 237 4.82 -1.50 10.30
C PHE A 237 6.22 -2.04 10.60
N CYS A 238 6.35 -3.37 10.65
CA CYS A 238 7.58 -4.11 10.86
C CYS A 238 8.38 -4.30 9.55
N LEU A 239 7.72 -4.52 8.42
CA LEU A 239 8.33 -4.77 7.11
C LEU A 239 8.33 -3.51 6.25
N LEU A 240 9.42 -3.32 5.49
CA LEU A 240 9.52 -2.22 4.53
C LEU A 240 8.43 -2.29 3.46
N ALA A 241 8.09 -3.50 2.99
CA ALA A 241 7.02 -3.75 2.03
C ALA A 241 5.68 -3.16 2.49
N SER A 242 5.30 -3.42 3.74
CA SER A 242 4.05 -2.96 4.35
C SER A 242 4.08 -1.45 4.59
N HIS A 243 5.20 -0.93 5.10
CA HIS A 243 5.42 0.50 5.26
C HIS A 243 5.28 1.27 3.93
N ARG A 244 5.91 0.77 2.86
CA ARG A 244 5.86 1.37 1.52
C ARG A 244 4.47 1.28 0.90
N THR A 245 3.76 0.18 1.12
CA THR A 245 2.34 0.04 0.74
C THR A 245 1.50 1.14 1.38
N TRP A 246 1.58 1.31 2.69
CA TRP A 246 0.80 2.33 3.40
C TRP A 246 1.21 3.75 3.00
N SER A 247 2.51 4.04 2.95
CA SER A 247 3.02 5.36 2.53
C SER A 247 2.56 5.72 1.11
N SER A 248 2.52 4.74 0.19
CA SER A 248 2.03 4.92 -1.17
C SER A 248 0.55 5.28 -1.22
N LEU A 249 -0.28 4.60 -0.40
CA LEU A 249 -1.70 4.92 -0.27
C LEU A 249 -1.91 6.34 0.26
N GLN A 250 -1.21 6.73 1.32
CA GLN A 250 -1.28 8.10 1.86
C GLN A 250 -0.80 9.14 0.85
N ARG A 251 0.29 8.85 0.12
CA ARG A 251 0.86 9.77 -0.88
C ARG A 251 -0.13 10.07 -2.00
N CYS A 252 -0.88 9.07 -2.47
CA CYS A 252 -1.90 9.24 -3.53
C CYS A 252 -2.92 10.33 -3.19
N TRP A 253 -3.26 10.47 -1.91
CA TRP A 253 -4.29 11.41 -1.44
C TRP A 253 -3.72 12.64 -0.75
N SER A 254 -2.39 12.77 -0.67
CA SER A 254 -1.73 13.96 -0.13
C SER A 254 -2.08 15.23 -0.92
N ASN A 255 -2.07 16.39 -0.25
CA ASN A 255 -2.37 17.68 -0.88
C ASN A 255 -1.37 18.08 -1.97
N GLN A 256 -0.18 17.48 -1.97
CA GLN A 256 0.89 17.74 -2.93
C GLN A 256 0.82 16.84 -4.19
N MET A 257 -0.05 15.83 -4.21
CA MET A 257 -0.22 14.94 -5.37
C MET A 257 -1.64 14.98 -5.93
N PHE A 258 -2.63 15.09 -5.04
CA PHE A 258 -4.04 15.07 -5.40
C PHE A 258 -4.40 16.24 -6.31
N LEU A 259 -4.98 15.91 -7.47
CA LEU A 259 -5.63 16.86 -8.37
C LEU A 259 -7.08 16.40 -8.57
N PRO A 260 -8.08 17.28 -8.41
CA PRO A 260 -9.50 16.91 -8.51
C PRO A 260 -9.87 16.15 -9.81
N PRO A 261 -9.41 16.56 -11.01
CA PRO A 261 -9.72 15.83 -12.25
C PRO A 261 -9.16 14.40 -12.31
N LEU A 262 -8.14 14.10 -11.50
CA LEU A 262 -7.45 12.82 -11.47
C LEU A 262 -7.96 11.88 -10.35
N ALA A 263 -8.98 12.29 -9.59
CA ALA A 263 -9.52 11.50 -8.48
C ALA A 263 -9.86 10.05 -8.88
N HIS A 264 -10.50 9.86 -10.05
CA HIS A 264 -10.83 8.52 -10.57
C HIS A 264 -9.59 7.65 -10.80
N ARG A 265 -8.47 8.24 -11.28
CA ARG A 265 -7.22 7.50 -11.51
C ARG A 265 -6.47 7.20 -10.21
N LEU A 266 -6.50 8.14 -9.26
CA LEU A 266 -5.92 7.96 -7.92
C LEU A 266 -6.67 6.89 -7.12
N TRP A 267 -7.99 6.85 -7.24
CA TRP A 267 -8.80 5.77 -6.67
C TRP A 267 -8.44 4.41 -7.29
N ARG A 268 -8.34 4.33 -8.62
CA ARG A 268 -7.88 3.11 -9.29
C ARG A 268 -6.48 2.69 -8.79
N LEU A 269 -5.54 3.62 -8.66
CA LEU A 269 -4.19 3.33 -8.14
C LEU A 269 -4.24 2.81 -6.69
N THR A 270 -5.12 3.38 -5.86
CA THR A 270 -5.33 2.92 -4.47
C THR A 270 -5.70 1.45 -4.43
N LEU A 271 -6.68 1.03 -5.24
CA LEU A 271 -7.09 -0.37 -5.34
C LEU A 271 -5.98 -1.26 -5.93
N GLN A 272 -5.24 -0.77 -6.91
CA GLN A 272 -4.11 -1.51 -7.51
C GLN A 272 -2.99 -1.76 -6.50
N ILE A 273 -2.68 -0.80 -5.62
CA ILE A 273 -1.70 -0.96 -4.55
C ILE A 273 -2.13 -2.05 -3.57
N LEU A 274 -3.40 -2.02 -3.13
CA LEU A 274 -3.94 -3.04 -2.22
C LEU A 274 -3.94 -4.44 -2.85
N ALA A 275 -4.39 -4.54 -4.11
CA ALA A 275 -4.39 -5.80 -4.85
C ALA A 275 -2.98 -6.36 -5.04
N ARG A 276 -2.00 -5.50 -5.36
CA ARG A 276 -0.61 -5.91 -5.54
C ARG A 276 0.01 -6.40 -4.23
N TYR A 277 -0.28 -5.73 -3.12
CA TYR A 277 0.17 -6.17 -1.79
C TYR A 277 -0.47 -7.50 -1.38
N ALA A 278 -1.76 -7.71 -1.66
CA ALA A 278 -2.41 -9.00 -1.42
C ALA A 278 -1.76 -10.14 -2.24
N VAL A 279 -1.42 -9.89 -3.51
CA VAL A 279 -0.68 -10.86 -4.35
C VAL A 279 0.69 -11.18 -3.73
N PHE A 280 1.43 -10.16 -3.31
CA PHE A 280 2.72 -10.34 -2.64
C PHE A 280 2.61 -11.20 -1.36
N LEU A 281 1.58 -10.98 -0.53
CA LEU A 281 1.36 -11.79 0.67
C LEU A 281 1.03 -13.26 0.34
N ARG A 282 0.27 -13.50 -0.74
CA ARG A 282 0.02 -14.87 -1.24
C ARG A 282 1.30 -15.53 -1.72
N GLU A 283 2.11 -14.84 -2.50
CA GLU A 283 3.43 -15.32 -2.95
C GLU A 283 4.33 -15.64 -1.75
N LEU A 284 4.33 -14.78 -0.73
CA LEU A 284 5.09 -14.95 0.50
C LEU A 284 4.66 -16.20 1.29
N SER A 285 3.36 -16.53 1.30
CA SER A 285 2.85 -17.76 1.94
C SER A 285 3.29 -19.06 1.25
N LEU A 286 3.69 -18.98 -0.03
CA LEU A 286 4.15 -20.13 -0.81
C LEU A 286 5.67 -20.37 -0.69
N ARG A 287 6.44 -19.40 -0.19
CA ARG A 287 7.89 -19.52 -0.04
C ARG A 287 8.25 -20.55 1.04
N PRO A 288 9.32 -21.35 0.86
CA PRO A 288 9.77 -22.29 1.88
C PRO A 288 10.37 -21.54 3.08
N ILE A 289 10.22 -22.11 4.28
CA ILE A 289 10.77 -21.53 5.50
C ILE A 289 12.23 -21.99 5.65
N SER A 290 13.13 -21.06 5.96
CA SER A 290 14.54 -21.39 6.22
C SER A 290 14.72 -21.83 7.66
N ASN A 291 15.00 -23.13 7.86
CA ASN A 291 15.31 -23.69 9.17
C ASN A 291 16.83 -23.60 9.39
N GLU A 292 17.33 -22.50 9.97
CA GLU A 292 18.75 -22.41 10.37
C GLU A 292 19.13 -23.36 11.53
N SER A 293 18.17 -24.04 12.15
CA SER A 293 18.36 -24.79 13.40
C SER A 293 19.02 -26.18 13.29
N THR A 294 19.56 -26.61 12.13
CA THR A 294 20.12 -27.98 11.98
C THR A 294 21.49 -28.10 11.29
N LYS A 295 22.21 -27.01 11.03
CA LYS A 295 23.57 -27.07 10.47
C LYS A 295 24.66 -26.66 11.46
N ASP A 296 24.81 -27.44 12.52
CA ASP A 296 26.09 -27.52 13.22
C ASP A 296 26.30 -28.95 13.72
N ILE A 297 26.99 -29.74 12.89
CA ILE A 297 27.93 -30.84 13.19
C ILE A 297 28.21 -31.50 11.84
N LYS A 298 29.25 -31.02 11.16
CA LYS A 298 30.20 -31.80 10.34
C LYS A 298 31.21 -30.84 9.72
N LYS A 299 32.38 -30.74 10.37
CA LYS A 299 33.60 -30.18 9.78
C LYS A 299 33.92 -30.94 8.48
N PRO A 300 34.22 -30.26 7.36
CA PRO A 300 34.92 -30.89 6.25
C PRO A 300 36.43 -30.90 6.55
N LEU A 301 37.00 -32.09 6.51
CA LEU A 301 38.43 -32.34 6.54
C LEU A 301 39.03 -31.94 5.17
N VAL A 302 40.20 -31.32 5.24
CA VAL A 302 41.06 -30.87 4.14
C VAL A 302 41.55 -32.02 3.27
N THR A 303 41.48 -31.85 1.94
CA THR A 303 42.45 -32.23 0.89
C THR A 303 41.91 -31.62 -0.42
N GLY A 304 42.63 -31.11 -1.42
CA GLY A 304 44.03 -30.99 -1.78
C GLY A 304 44.04 -30.43 -3.23
N SER A 305 45.03 -29.58 -3.54
CA SER A 305 45.21 -28.74 -4.73
C SER A 305 44.96 -29.34 -6.13
N LYS A 306 44.51 -28.52 -7.09
CA LYS A 306 45.30 -28.02 -8.26
C LYS A 306 44.43 -27.30 -9.31
N ASP A 307 44.82 -26.07 -9.63
CA ASP A 307 44.63 -25.41 -10.94
C ASP A 307 45.61 -26.02 -11.97
N PRO A 308 45.41 -25.92 -13.32
CA PRO A 308 45.33 -24.62 -14.02
C PRO A 308 44.51 -24.50 -15.35
N SER A 309 44.00 -23.29 -15.59
CA SER A 309 43.90 -22.47 -16.82
C SER A 309 43.90 -23.05 -18.27
N VAL A 310 42.92 -22.52 -19.06
CA VAL A 310 42.93 -22.07 -20.49
C VAL A 310 42.73 -23.07 -21.64
N ALA A 311 41.63 -22.91 -22.41
CA ALA A 311 41.62 -22.89 -23.89
C ALA A 311 40.27 -22.39 -24.46
N GLN A 312 40.36 -21.49 -25.45
CA GLN A 312 39.28 -20.99 -26.31
C GLN A 312 38.76 -22.05 -27.29
N GLY A 313 37.48 -21.95 -27.69
CA GLY A 313 36.94 -22.62 -28.86
C GLY A 313 35.46 -22.30 -29.10
N ASN A 314 35.18 -21.44 -30.08
CA ASN A 314 33.84 -21.16 -30.62
C ASN A 314 33.24 -22.42 -31.25
N SER A 315 31.93 -22.64 -31.05
CA SER A 315 31.04 -23.33 -32.00
C SER A 315 29.59 -22.97 -31.68
N GLU A 316 28.87 -22.47 -32.68
CA GLU A 316 27.45 -22.13 -32.63
C GLU A 316 26.57 -23.40 -32.73
N ASP A 317 25.36 -23.26 -32.20
CA ASP A 317 24.12 -23.99 -32.51
C ASP A 317 23.83 -25.32 -31.80
N GLN A 318 22.97 -25.28 -30.78
CA GLN A 318 21.67 -25.95 -30.79
C GLN A 318 20.89 -25.68 -29.49
N GLY A 319 19.63 -25.28 -29.65
CA GLY A 319 18.70 -24.99 -28.57
C GLY A 319 18.34 -26.23 -27.74
N SER A 320 18.48 -26.08 -26.42
CA SER A 320 17.64 -26.73 -25.43
C SER A 320 17.68 -25.86 -24.18
N GLY A 321 16.70 -24.95 -24.09
CA GLY A 321 16.50 -24.10 -22.91
C GLY A 321 16.11 -24.97 -21.73
N THR A 322 17.10 -25.42 -20.97
CA THR A 322 16.88 -25.87 -19.60
C THR A 322 16.51 -24.63 -18.81
N SER A 323 15.25 -24.55 -18.37
CA SER A 323 14.79 -23.53 -17.45
C SER A 323 15.75 -23.44 -16.28
N GLU A 324 16.52 -22.35 -16.19
CA GLU A 324 17.16 -21.94 -14.96
C GLU A 324 16.03 -21.75 -13.93
N ALA A 325 15.82 -22.77 -13.10
CA ALA A 325 14.96 -22.66 -11.95
C ALA A 325 15.55 -21.55 -11.07
N LYS A 326 14.88 -20.40 -11.03
CA LYS A 326 15.21 -19.31 -10.11
C LYS A 326 15.45 -19.91 -8.72
N PRO A 327 16.51 -19.50 -8.00
CA PRO A 327 16.76 -19.99 -6.65
C PRO A 327 15.50 -19.74 -5.81
N VAL A 328 14.97 -20.79 -5.19
CA VAL A 328 13.77 -20.68 -4.37
C VAL A 328 14.13 -19.85 -3.14
N VAL A 329 13.62 -18.62 -3.08
CA VAL A 329 13.92 -17.68 -2.00
C VAL A 329 13.18 -18.13 -0.74
N SER A 330 13.93 -18.44 0.31
CA SER A 330 13.36 -18.84 1.60
C SER A 330 13.00 -17.64 2.48
N VAL A 331 12.02 -17.82 3.35
CA VAL A 331 11.54 -16.80 4.31
C VAL A 331 11.78 -17.28 5.74
N SER A 332 12.09 -16.37 6.67
CA SER A 332 12.20 -16.72 8.09
C SER A 332 10.83 -16.74 8.78
N SER A 333 10.70 -17.54 9.84
CA SER A 333 9.49 -17.60 10.68
C SER A 333 9.12 -16.21 11.24
N THR A 334 10.13 -15.45 11.70
CA THR A 334 9.96 -14.07 12.21
C THR A 334 9.37 -13.12 11.15
N GLN A 335 9.78 -13.24 9.88
CA GLN A 335 9.25 -12.41 8.81
C GLN A 335 7.78 -12.74 8.47
N LEU A 336 7.38 -14.02 8.58
CA LEU A 336 5.98 -14.41 8.43
C LEU A 336 5.11 -13.82 9.56
N VAL A 337 5.62 -13.87 10.79
CA VAL A 337 4.98 -13.24 11.96
C VAL A 337 4.81 -11.74 11.75
N TYR A 338 5.83 -11.05 11.24
CA TYR A 338 5.75 -9.63 10.89
C TYR A 338 4.74 -9.34 9.76
N ALA A 339 4.70 -10.18 8.73
CA ALA A 339 3.72 -10.03 7.64
C ALA A 339 2.28 -10.10 8.15
N VAL A 340 1.98 -10.99 9.11
CA VAL A 340 0.66 -11.07 9.75
C VAL A 340 0.37 -9.84 10.59
N ALA A 341 1.32 -9.41 11.44
CA ALA A 341 1.15 -8.22 12.27
C ALA A 341 0.88 -6.97 11.43
N ASP A 342 1.63 -6.81 10.35
CA ASP A 342 1.51 -5.67 9.43
C ASP A 342 0.23 -5.73 8.60
N LEU A 343 -0.23 -6.93 8.23
CA LEU A 343 -1.51 -7.12 7.55
C LEU A 343 -2.68 -6.71 8.44
N ASP A 344 -2.69 -7.15 9.70
CA ASP A 344 -3.69 -6.73 10.68
C ASP A 344 -3.66 -5.21 10.88
N ARG A 345 -2.47 -4.63 11.04
CA ARG A 345 -2.31 -3.18 11.19
C ARG A 345 -2.81 -2.41 9.96
N LEU A 346 -2.51 -2.89 8.76
CA LEU A 346 -2.97 -2.27 7.52
C LEU A 346 -4.50 -2.26 7.48
N GLN A 347 -5.15 -3.39 7.82
CA GLN A 347 -6.61 -3.48 7.84
C GLN A 347 -7.25 -2.51 8.85
N GLU A 348 -6.63 -2.30 10.00
CA GLU A 348 -7.07 -1.32 11.00
C GLU A 348 -6.95 0.13 10.52
N GLN A 349 -5.95 0.44 9.69
CA GLN A 349 -5.70 1.80 9.20
C GLN A 349 -6.50 2.15 7.92
N LEU A 350 -7.00 1.17 7.17
CA LEU A 350 -7.79 1.42 5.95
C LEU A 350 -9.02 2.32 6.16
N PRO A 351 -9.79 2.22 7.26
CA PRO A 351 -10.87 3.16 7.57
C PRO A 351 -10.38 4.61 7.71
N GLU A 352 -9.21 4.86 8.31
CA GLU A 352 -8.65 6.21 8.45
C GLU A 352 -8.29 6.82 7.08
N LEU A 353 -7.81 5.99 6.16
CA LEU A 353 -7.58 6.40 4.77
C LEU A 353 -8.89 6.85 4.11
N LEU A 354 -9.99 6.14 4.32
CA LEU A 354 -11.30 6.53 3.79
C LEU A 354 -11.76 7.90 4.30
N GLU A 355 -11.58 8.17 5.59
CA GLU A 355 -11.91 9.47 6.17
C GLU A 355 -11.10 10.61 5.53
N THR A 356 -9.88 10.33 5.06
CA THR A 356 -9.06 11.29 4.30
C THR A 356 -9.54 11.47 2.86
N ILE A 357 -10.03 10.40 2.23
CA ILE A 357 -10.49 10.38 0.82
C ILE A 357 -11.85 11.07 0.68
N LYS A 358 -12.77 10.82 1.60
CA LYS A 358 -14.15 11.30 1.57
C LYS A 358 -14.27 12.81 1.30
N PRO A 359 -13.64 13.74 2.07
CA PRO A 359 -13.77 15.17 1.82
C PRO A 359 -13.23 15.59 0.44
N LYS A 360 -12.20 14.91 -0.08
CA LYS A 360 -11.63 15.18 -1.41
C LYS A 360 -12.58 14.77 -2.53
N LEU A 361 -13.35 13.71 -2.33
CA LEU A 361 -14.37 13.25 -3.27
C LEU A 361 -15.66 14.10 -3.18
N GLU A 362 -16.05 14.52 -1.98
CA GLU A 362 -17.17 15.48 -1.80
C GLU A 362 -16.90 16.79 -2.55
N MET A 363 -15.64 17.29 -2.49
CA MET A 363 -15.22 18.49 -3.21
C MET A 363 -15.42 18.41 -4.73
N ILE A 364 -15.35 17.22 -5.34
CA ILE A 364 -15.61 17.03 -6.78
C ILE A 364 -17.08 16.74 -7.10
N GLY A 365 -17.97 16.82 -6.10
CA GLY A 365 -19.39 16.55 -6.25
C GLY A 365 -19.73 15.06 -6.31
N PHE A 366 -18.83 14.17 -5.86
CA PHE A 366 -19.12 12.75 -5.76
C PHE A 366 -20.11 12.50 -4.61
N LYS A 367 -21.14 11.69 -4.86
CA LYS A 367 -22.24 11.45 -3.92
C LYS A 367 -22.40 9.99 -3.50
N ASN A 368 -21.91 9.05 -4.31
CA ASN A 368 -22.19 7.62 -4.15
C ASN A 368 -21.10 6.91 -3.32
N PHE A 369 -20.96 7.30 -2.05
CA PHE A 369 -19.92 6.77 -1.16
C PHE A 369 -20.09 5.29 -0.84
N SER A 370 -21.30 4.74 -0.92
CA SER A 370 -21.55 3.32 -0.69
C SER A 370 -20.83 2.43 -1.70
N SER A 371 -20.72 2.83 -2.96
CA SER A 371 -19.96 2.07 -3.97
C SER A 371 -18.45 2.03 -3.69
N ILE A 372 -17.92 3.02 -2.96
CA ILE A 372 -16.49 3.06 -2.59
C ILE A 372 -16.24 2.17 -1.38
N SER A 373 -17.02 2.34 -0.32
CA SER A 373 -16.83 1.60 0.93
C SER A 373 -17.27 0.14 0.81
N ALA A 374 -18.47 -0.13 0.31
CA ALA A 374 -19.08 -1.46 0.35
C ALA A 374 -18.73 -2.35 -0.85
N ALA A 375 -18.45 -1.79 -2.04
CA ALA A 375 -18.20 -2.62 -3.22
C ALA A 375 -16.70 -2.83 -3.51
N ALA A 376 -15.90 -1.77 -3.45
CA ALA A 376 -14.50 -1.83 -3.89
C ALA A 376 -13.51 -2.02 -2.74
N LEU A 377 -13.70 -1.31 -1.61
CA LEU A 377 -12.80 -1.45 -0.47
C LEU A 377 -13.06 -2.74 0.31
N GLU A 378 -14.32 -3.10 0.52
CA GLU A 378 -14.67 -4.37 1.17
C GLU A 378 -14.07 -5.57 0.43
N ASP A 379 -14.12 -5.60 -0.91
CA ASP A 379 -13.47 -6.64 -1.71
C ASP A 379 -11.94 -6.66 -1.52
N SER A 380 -11.31 -5.49 -1.44
CA SER A 380 -9.87 -5.38 -1.15
C SER A 380 -9.53 -5.88 0.26
N GLN A 381 -10.37 -5.55 1.26
CA GLN A 381 -10.23 -6.01 2.65
C GLN A 381 -10.43 -7.53 2.75
N LEU A 382 -11.42 -8.08 2.06
CA LEU A 382 -11.65 -9.53 1.98
C LEU A 382 -10.46 -10.25 1.34
N SER A 383 -9.93 -9.72 0.23
CA SER A 383 -8.77 -10.26 -0.47
C SER A 383 -7.50 -10.30 0.42
N LEU A 384 -7.32 -9.26 1.24
CA LEU A 384 -6.25 -9.15 2.24
C LEU A 384 -6.48 -10.11 3.42
N SER A 385 -7.69 -10.12 3.99
CA SER A 385 -8.09 -11.04 5.07
C SER A 385 -7.94 -12.51 4.67
N ALA A 386 -8.21 -12.85 3.40
CA ALA A 386 -8.03 -14.20 2.87
C ALA A 386 -6.57 -14.69 2.90
N CYS A 387 -5.59 -13.79 3.06
CA CYS A 387 -4.18 -14.16 3.20
C CYS A 387 -3.83 -14.60 4.64
N MET A 388 -4.60 -14.16 5.65
CA MET A 388 -4.34 -14.46 7.07
C MET A 388 -4.30 -15.96 7.38
N PRO A 389 -5.26 -16.81 6.91
CA PRO A 389 -5.24 -18.24 7.21
C PRO A 389 -4.06 -18.98 6.58
N ALA A 390 -3.63 -18.58 5.37
CA ALA A 390 -2.52 -19.21 4.67
C ALA A 390 -1.19 -18.93 5.39
N LEU A 391 -0.95 -17.67 5.79
CA LEU A 391 0.22 -17.27 6.57
C LEU A 391 0.22 -17.92 7.96
N SER A 392 -0.93 -17.92 8.64
CA SER A 392 -1.09 -18.54 9.96
C SER A 392 -0.80 -20.05 9.93
N SER A 393 -1.35 -20.75 8.94
CA SER A 393 -1.10 -22.19 8.76
C SER A 393 0.39 -22.50 8.59
N ARG A 394 1.14 -21.63 7.91
CA ARG A 394 2.59 -21.80 7.76
C ARG A 394 3.37 -21.61 9.05
N ILE A 395 3.01 -20.60 9.84
CA ILE A 395 3.62 -20.37 11.16
C ILE A 395 3.31 -21.55 12.10
N ILE A 396 2.07 -22.04 12.08
CA ILE A 396 1.64 -23.21 12.86
C ILE A 396 2.47 -24.45 12.50
N LEU A 397 2.63 -24.74 11.21
CA LEU A 397 3.41 -25.89 10.73
C LEU A 397 4.89 -25.79 11.14
N ASP A 398 5.51 -24.63 10.96
CA ASP A 398 6.91 -24.40 11.36
C ASP A 398 7.13 -24.54 12.86
N LEU A 399 6.23 -23.98 13.65
CA LEU A 399 6.27 -24.07 15.12
C LEU A 399 6.05 -25.53 15.58
N SER A 400 5.12 -26.24 14.95
CA SER A 400 4.83 -27.66 15.16
C SER A 400 6.03 -28.55 14.82
N GLU A 401 6.69 -28.32 13.69
CA GLU A 401 7.90 -29.06 13.27
C GLU A 401 9.08 -28.77 14.20
N SER A 402 9.28 -27.51 14.57
CA SER A 402 10.32 -27.11 15.53
C SER A 402 10.12 -27.78 16.89
N CYS A 403 8.89 -27.77 17.41
CA CYS A 403 8.52 -28.47 18.65
C CYS A 403 8.79 -29.99 18.55
N PHE A 404 8.26 -30.61 17.50
CA PHE A 404 8.34 -32.06 17.31
C PHE A 404 9.77 -32.55 17.11
N SER A 405 10.66 -31.73 16.53
CA SER A 405 12.07 -32.08 16.37
C SER A 405 12.75 -32.44 17.70
N TYR A 406 12.37 -31.77 18.80
CA TYR A 406 12.82 -32.09 20.15
C TYR A 406 12.05 -33.26 20.77
N LEU A 407 10.72 -33.30 20.62
CA LEU A 407 9.87 -34.38 21.15
C LEU A 407 10.20 -35.75 20.55
N LYS A 408 10.73 -35.78 19.32
CA LYS A 408 11.23 -37.00 18.67
C LYS A 408 12.33 -37.70 19.47
N SER A 409 13.00 -37.00 20.39
CA SER A 409 13.99 -37.57 21.31
C SER A 409 13.42 -38.67 22.22
N ALA A 410 12.10 -38.79 22.35
CA ALA A 410 11.47 -39.92 23.02
C ALA A 410 11.85 -41.28 22.43
N LEU A 411 12.21 -41.34 21.14
CA LEU A 411 12.74 -42.56 20.50
C LEU A 411 14.05 -43.06 21.13
N GLU A 412 14.81 -42.18 21.78
CA GLU A 412 16.08 -42.53 22.44
C GLU A 412 15.87 -42.99 23.89
N VAL A 413 14.69 -42.77 24.50
CA VAL A 413 14.39 -43.18 25.89
C VAL A 413 14.66 -44.66 26.15
N PRO A 414 14.26 -45.61 25.26
CA PRO A 414 14.60 -47.02 25.45
C PRO A 414 16.10 -47.28 25.53
N ARG A 415 16.92 -46.55 24.76
CA ARG A 415 18.38 -46.72 24.75
C ARG A 415 19.02 -46.17 26.02
N LEU A 416 18.40 -45.18 26.67
CA LEU A 416 18.89 -44.59 27.91
C LEU A 416 18.79 -45.53 29.11
N TYR A 417 17.81 -46.44 29.14
CA TYR A 417 17.57 -47.34 30.28
C TYR A 417 18.00 -48.79 30.03
N ARG A 418 17.90 -49.29 28.79
CA ARG A 418 18.27 -50.67 28.49
C ARG A 418 19.76 -50.90 28.74
N ARG A 419 20.08 -51.74 29.74
CA ARG A 419 21.44 -52.22 30.05
C ARG A 419 22.43 -51.12 30.43
N THR A 420 21.94 -49.98 30.93
CA THR A 420 22.78 -48.83 31.32
C THR A 420 22.93 -48.69 32.84
N ASN A 421 22.29 -49.56 33.64
CA ASN A 421 22.23 -49.48 35.11
C ASN A 421 21.81 -48.09 35.65
N LYS A 422 21.10 -47.30 34.83
CA LYS A 422 20.64 -45.96 35.21
C LYS A 422 19.60 -46.05 36.33
N GLU A 423 19.61 -45.06 37.23
CA GLU A 423 18.67 -44.96 38.35
C GLU A 423 17.22 -44.82 37.87
N VAL A 424 16.28 -45.07 38.77
CA VAL A 424 14.84 -44.94 38.49
C VAL A 424 14.53 -43.46 38.20
N PRO A 425 13.83 -43.14 37.10
CA PRO A 425 13.53 -41.76 36.76
C PRO A 425 12.61 -41.08 37.77
N THR A 426 13.00 -39.88 38.20
CA THR A 426 12.24 -39.03 39.14
C THR A 426 11.82 -37.69 38.53
N THR A 427 12.44 -37.29 37.42
CA THR A 427 12.19 -36.02 36.73
C THR A 427 11.93 -36.26 35.25
N ALA A 428 11.16 -35.36 34.63
CA ALA A 428 10.96 -35.35 33.20
C ALA A 428 12.27 -35.11 32.41
N SER A 429 12.28 -35.53 31.16
CA SER A 429 13.38 -35.38 30.23
C SER A 429 13.53 -33.94 29.77
N SER A 430 14.78 -33.45 29.71
CA SER A 430 15.13 -32.08 29.29
C SER A 430 14.73 -31.71 27.85
N TYR A 431 14.40 -32.70 27.01
CA TYR A 431 13.89 -32.44 25.67
C TYR A 431 12.49 -31.80 25.71
N VAL A 432 11.69 -32.03 26.76
CA VAL A 432 10.35 -31.44 26.89
C VAL A 432 10.45 -29.92 27.08
N ASP A 433 11.38 -29.45 27.92
CA ASP A 433 11.66 -28.02 28.05
C ASP A 433 12.17 -27.41 26.73
N SER A 434 13.02 -28.15 26.02
CA SER A 434 13.56 -27.68 24.74
C SER A 434 12.50 -27.61 23.64
N ALA A 435 11.53 -28.53 23.65
CA ALA A 435 10.41 -28.54 22.71
C ALA A 435 9.51 -27.30 22.84
N LEU A 436 9.41 -26.72 24.04
CA LEU A 436 8.54 -25.57 24.30
C LEU A 436 9.23 -24.21 24.16
N LYS A 437 10.55 -24.16 24.04
CA LYS A 437 11.31 -22.91 23.79
C LYS A 437 10.78 -22.09 22.62
N PRO A 438 10.45 -22.67 21.44
CA PRO A 438 9.91 -21.90 20.32
C PRO A 438 8.61 -21.15 20.65
N PHE A 439 7.72 -21.76 21.45
CA PHE A 439 6.45 -21.14 21.88
C PHE A 439 6.69 -19.96 22.82
N HIS A 440 7.61 -20.11 23.78
CA HIS A 440 8.00 -19.02 24.68
C HIS A 440 8.70 -17.87 23.93
N GLN A 441 9.54 -18.17 22.93
CA GLN A 441 10.18 -17.16 22.08
C GLN A 441 9.15 -16.37 21.27
N LEU A 442 8.17 -17.06 20.68
CA LEU A 442 7.07 -16.40 19.96
C LEU A 442 6.26 -15.49 20.89
N GLN A 443 5.86 -15.99 22.06
CA GLN A 443 5.04 -15.25 23.01
C GLN A 443 5.77 -14.05 23.61
N SER A 444 7.07 -14.16 23.92
CA SER A 444 7.86 -13.07 24.49
C SER A 444 8.31 -12.04 23.44
N GLY A 445 8.69 -12.49 22.24
CA GLY A 445 9.20 -11.63 21.18
C GLY A 445 8.14 -10.81 20.43
N HIS A 446 6.88 -11.27 20.43
CA HIS A 446 5.84 -10.69 19.58
C HIS A 446 4.54 -10.27 20.29
N LYS A 447 4.52 -10.29 21.63
CA LYS A 447 3.33 -9.94 22.45
C LYS A 447 2.79 -8.54 22.15
N ASP A 448 3.67 -7.57 21.90
CA ASP A 448 3.30 -6.17 21.69
C ASP A 448 2.91 -5.88 20.23
N LYS A 449 3.17 -6.82 19.32
CA LYS A 449 2.97 -6.65 17.87
C LYS A 449 1.72 -7.38 17.36
N LEU A 450 1.31 -8.45 18.03
CA LEU A 450 0.19 -9.29 17.61
C LEU A 450 -0.95 -9.29 18.63
N LYS A 451 -2.17 -9.52 18.16
CA LYS A 451 -3.34 -9.73 19.03
C LYS A 451 -3.17 -11.04 19.80
N GLN A 452 -3.48 -11.01 21.09
CA GLN A 452 -3.35 -12.17 21.98
C GLN A 452 -4.13 -13.39 21.47
N ALA A 453 -5.30 -13.18 20.86
CA ALA A 453 -6.11 -14.25 20.27
C ALA A 453 -5.39 -14.99 19.12
N VAL A 454 -4.66 -14.26 18.27
CA VAL A 454 -3.90 -14.84 17.14
C VAL A 454 -2.75 -15.69 17.68
N ILE A 455 -2.03 -15.18 18.69
CA ILE A 455 -0.96 -15.93 19.35
C ILE A 455 -1.53 -17.23 19.93
N GLN A 456 -2.61 -17.15 20.71
CA GLN A 456 -3.22 -18.35 21.31
C GLN A 456 -3.64 -19.38 20.27
N GLN A 457 -4.27 -18.94 19.17
CA GLN A 457 -4.65 -19.83 18.07
C GLN A 457 -3.44 -20.55 17.47
N TRP A 458 -2.32 -19.86 17.28
CA TRP A 458 -1.10 -20.48 16.75
C TRP A 458 -0.48 -21.47 17.73
N LEU A 459 -0.41 -21.12 19.02
CA LEU A 459 0.12 -21.99 20.06
C LEU A 459 -0.72 -23.29 20.14
N GLU A 460 -2.06 -23.17 20.18
CA GLU A 460 -2.99 -24.29 20.25
C GLU A 460 -2.89 -25.20 19.00
N GLY A 461 -2.88 -24.60 17.80
CA GLY A 461 -2.76 -25.34 16.55
C GLY A 461 -1.44 -26.09 16.43
N ALA A 462 -0.32 -25.43 16.75
CA ALA A 462 1.00 -26.02 16.65
C ALA A 462 1.22 -27.12 17.70
N LEU A 463 0.78 -26.91 18.95
CA LEU A 463 0.81 -27.93 20.00
C LEU A 463 -0.06 -29.13 19.64
N SER A 464 -1.24 -28.90 19.06
CA SER A 464 -2.14 -29.98 18.64
C SER A 464 -1.49 -30.89 17.60
N GLU A 465 -0.82 -30.33 16.59
CA GLU A 465 -0.10 -31.13 15.61
C GLU A 465 1.15 -31.82 16.18
N SER A 466 1.99 -31.09 16.94
CA SER A 466 3.21 -31.67 17.50
C SER A 466 2.90 -32.76 18.52
N THR A 467 1.85 -32.59 19.31
CA THR A 467 1.39 -33.58 20.30
C THR A 467 0.80 -34.80 19.61
N HIS A 468 0.09 -34.64 18.49
CA HIS A 468 -0.39 -35.77 17.70
C HIS A 468 0.75 -36.63 17.17
N LYS A 469 1.78 -36.01 16.56
CA LYS A 469 2.99 -36.73 16.11
C LYS A 469 3.76 -37.37 17.28
N TYR A 470 3.78 -36.70 18.42
CA TYR A 470 4.38 -37.22 19.65
C TYR A 470 3.62 -38.43 20.19
N TYR A 471 2.29 -38.41 20.15
CA TYR A 471 1.45 -39.54 20.51
C TYR A 471 1.76 -40.78 19.67
N GLU A 472 1.86 -40.63 18.35
CA GLU A 472 2.25 -41.74 17.46
C GLU A 472 3.64 -42.29 17.84
N THR A 473 4.60 -41.40 18.08
CA THR A 473 5.96 -41.75 18.48
C THR A 473 5.99 -42.54 19.80
N VAL A 474 5.29 -42.05 20.83
CA VAL A 474 5.22 -42.69 22.15
C VAL A 474 4.48 -44.02 22.09
N SER A 475 3.39 -44.10 21.32
CA SER A 475 2.65 -45.34 21.06
C SER A 475 3.56 -46.40 20.42
N ASP A 476 4.34 -46.02 19.40
CA ASP A 476 5.29 -46.91 18.74
C ASP A 476 6.38 -47.41 19.71
N VAL A 477 6.95 -46.51 20.52
CA VAL A 477 7.93 -46.86 21.54
C VAL A 477 7.36 -47.86 22.54
N LEU A 478 6.17 -47.58 23.08
CA LEU A 478 5.53 -48.46 24.07
C LEU A 478 5.12 -49.81 23.47
N SER A 479 4.67 -49.84 22.22
CA SER A 479 4.39 -51.09 21.50
C SER A 479 5.65 -51.95 21.31
N SER A 480 6.79 -51.32 21.02
CA SER A 480 8.10 -51.96 20.88
C SER A 480 8.60 -52.51 22.21
N VAL A 481 8.47 -51.74 23.29
CA VAL A 481 8.79 -52.17 24.66
C VAL A 481 7.95 -53.39 25.04
N ARG A 482 6.63 -53.36 24.83
CA ARG A 482 5.73 -54.48 25.12
C ARG A 482 6.10 -55.75 24.34
N LYS A 483 6.33 -55.64 23.02
CA LYS A 483 6.73 -56.79 22.18
C LYS A 483 8.05 -57.40 22.65
N MET A 484 9.01 -56.55 23.02
CA MET A 484 10.31 -57.01 23.51
C MET A 484 10.18 -57.69 24.88
N GLU A 485 9.40 -57.13 25.79
CA GLU A 485 9.12 -57.73 27.08
C GLU A 485 8.44 -59.10 26.94
N GLU A 486 7.41 -59.22 26.09
CA GLU A 486 6.74 -60.48 25.80
C GLU A 486 7.70 -61.53 25.22
N SER A 487 8.63 -61.12 24.34
CA SER A 487 9.67 -62.00 23.81
C SER A 487 10.65 -62.49 24.89
N LEU A 488 11.02 -61.60 25.83
CA LEU A 488 11.87 -61.92 26.98
C LEU A 488 11.16 -62.85 27.96
N LYS A 489 9.86 -62.61 28.23
CA LYS A 489 9.02 -63.49 29.05
C LYS A 489 8.94 -64.90 28.44
N ARG A 490 8.69 -65.02 27.13
CA ARG A 490 8.69 -66.30 26.40
C ARG A 490 10.06 -67.01 26.45
N LEU A 491 11.16 -66.26 26.26
CA LEU A 491 12.51 -66.82 26.32
C LEU A 491 12.89 -67.30 27.74
N LYS A 492 12.50 -66.56 28.78
CA LYS A 492 12.67 -66.99 30.18
C LYS A 492 11.82 -68.23 30.50
N GLN A 493 10.59 -68.30 30.01
CA GLN A 493 9.72 -69.48 30.16
C GLN A 493 10.30 -70.71 29.44
N ALA A 494 10.83 -70.54 28.21
CA ALA A 494 11.49 -71.62 27.47
C ALA A 494 12.76 -72.14 28.16
N ARG A 495 13.54 -71.25 28.80
CA ARG A 495 14.72 -71.65 29.60
C ARG A 495 14.37 -72.33 30.92
N ARG A 496 13.21 -72.04 31.51
CA ARG A 496 12.70 -72.73 32.72
C ARG A 496 12.23 -74.16 32.45
N ALA A 497 12.03 -74.56 31.19
CA ALA A 497 11.66 -75.92 30.81
C ALA A 497 12.83 -76.92 30.87
N THR A 498 14.05 -76.49 31.24
CA THR A 498 15.20 -77.36 31.50
C THR A 498 15.49 -77.37 33.01
N PRO A 499 15.55 -78.54 33.68
CA PRO A 499 15.69 -78.59 35.13
C PRO A 499 17.17 -78.40 35.53
N THR A 500 17.57 -77.17 35.84
CA THR A 500 18.77 -76.91 36.65
C THR A 500 18.53 -75.79 37.67
N ASN A 501 19.07 -76.03 38.86
CA ASN A 501 18.95 -75.38 40.18
C ASN A 501 18.40 -73.94 40.32
N PRO A 502 17.70 -73.64 41.43
CA PRO A 502 17.27 -72.30 41.79
C PRO A 502 18.46 -71.48 42.30
N GLY A 503 18.97 -70.58 41.46
CA GLY A 503 19.86 -69.49 41.89
C GLY A 503 19.07 -68.36 42.55
N PRO A 504 19.71 -67.56 43.43
CA PRO A 504 19.02 -66.60 44.29
C PRO A 504 18.32 -65.51 43.48
N SER A 505 17.09 -65.21 43.88
CA SER A 505 16.25 -64.12 43.39
C SER A 505 16.96 -62.78 43.56
N GLY A 506 17.56 -62.28 42.48
CA GLY A 506 18.11 -60.93 42.43
C GLY A 506 17.00 -59.89 42.51
N SER A 507 17.08 -59.07 43.57
CA SER A 507 16.44 -57.77 43.87
C SER A 507 15.13 -57.42 43.16
N GLY A 508 14.11 -57.11 43.96
CA GLY A 508 12.86 -56.43 43.56
C GLY A 508 13.06 -54.97 43.13
N GLY A 509 14.00 -54.73 42.22
CA GLY A 509 14.20 -53.45 41.56
C GLY A 509 13.36 -53.37 40.29
N MET A 510 12.89 -52.17 39.97
CA MET A 510 12.09 -51.87 38.78
C MET A 510 12.83 -52.26 37.48
N SER A 511 12.13 -52.94 36.57
CA SER A 511 12.69 -53.39 35.27
C SER A 511 13.12 -52.20 34.40
N ASP A 512 14.07 -52.41 33.48
CA ASP A 512 14.45 -51.40 32.48
C ASP A 512 13.22 -50.97 31.65
N ASP A 513 12.32 -51.91 31.32
CA ASP A 513 11.08 -51.62 30.58
C ASP A 513 10.08 -50.81 31.42
N ASP A 514 10.03 -51.03 32.73
CA ASP A 514 9.19 -50.24 33.65
C ASP A 514 9.74 -48.82 33.83
N LYS A 515 11.08 -48.66 33.89
CA LYS A 515 11.73 -47.33 33.90
C LYS A 515 11.43 -46.55 32.63
N ILE A 516 11.36 -47.21 31.47
CA ILE A 516 10.99 -46.56 30.20
C ILE A 516 9.54 -46.05 30.26
N ARG A 517 8.59 -46.87 30.72
CA ARG A 517 7.18 -46.48 30.87
C ARG A 517 7.02 -45.33 31.86
N LEU A 518 7.72 -45.40 33.01
CA LEU A 518 7.71 -44.34 34.01
C LEU A 518 8.27 -43.03 33.45
N GLN A 519 9.40 -43.06 32.73
CA GLN A 519 9.96 -41.85 32.12
C GLN A 519 8.99 -41.20 31.14
N LEU A 520 8.37 -41.99 30.25
CA LEU A 520 7.41 -41.46 29.28
C LEU A 520 6.17 -40.87 29.96
N ALA A 521 5.70 -41.46 31.07
CA ALA A 521 4.62 -40.90 31.87
C ALA A 521 5.03 -39.55 32.50
N LEU A 522 6.21 -39.46 33.12
CA LEU A 522 6.74 -38.20 33.67
C LEU A 522 6.90 -37.12 32.59
N ASP A 523 7.33 -37.50 31.38
CA ASP A 523 7.54 -36.58 30.27
C ASP A 523 6.20 -36.01 29.74
N VAL A 524 5.15 -36.83 29.67
CA VAL A 524 3.80 -36.41 29.24
C VAL A 524 3.09 -35.58 30.31
N ASP A 525 3.18 -35.99 31.58
CA ASP A 525 2.61 -35.23 32.70
C ASP A 525 3.22 -33.83 32.76
N TYR A 526 4.56 -33.76 32.67
CA TYR A 526 5.28 -32.49 32.63
C TYR A 526 4.94 -31.64 31.39
N LEU A 527 4.80 -32.24 30.20
CA LEU A 527 4.31 -31.54 29.02
C LEU A 527 2.94 -30.90 29.26
N GLY A 528 2.02 -31.62 29.91
CA GLY A 528 0.70 -31.11 30.29
C GLY A 528 0.76 -29.90 31.22
N GLU A 529 1.61 -29.95 32.24
CA GLU A 529 1.84 -28.81 33.15
C GLU A 529 2.38 -27.59 32.42
N GLN A 530 3.31 -27.78 31.47
CA GLN A 530 3.88 -26.67 30.72
C GLN A 530 2.89 -26.07 29.70
N ILE A 531 2.03 -26.88 29.09
CA ILE A 531 0.91 -26.40 28.26
C ILE A 531 -0.01 -25.49 29.08
N GLN A 532 -0.30 -25.85 30.34
CA GLN A 532 -1.09 -24.99 31.23
C GLN A 532 -0.37 -23.68 31.56
N LYS A 533 0.95 -23.71 31.77
CA LYS A 533 1.77 -22.50 31.99
C LYS A 533 1.81 -21.57 30.77
N LEU A 534 1.67 -22.10 29.55
CA LEU A 534 1.52 -21.32 28.32
C LEU A 534 0.13 -20.64 28.21
N GLY A 535 -0.78 -20.90 29.16
CA GLY A 535 -2.12 -20.31 29.20
C GLY A 535 -3.15 -21.07 28.36
N LEU A 536 -2.85 -22.32 27.99
CA LEU A 536 -3.74 -23.20 27.23
C LEU A 536 -4.29 -24.32 28.11
N GLN A 537 -5.44 -24.86 27.74
CA GLN A 537 -6.02 -26.01 28.45
C GLN A 537 -5.56 -27.29 27.77
N ALA A 538 -4.92 -28.18 28.52
CA ALA A 538 -4.39 -29.45 27.97
C ALA A 538 -5.47 -30.34 27.32
N LYS A 539 -6.72 -30.22 27.78
CA LYS A 539 -7.89 -30.90 27.20
C LYS A 539 -8.27 -30.44 25.79
N ASP A 540 -7.95 -29.19 25.45
CA ASP A 540 -8.30 -28.59 24.16
C ASP A 540 -7.23 -28.92 23.09
N ILE A 541 -6.06 -29.40 23.52
CA ILE A 541 -4.98 -29.86 22.63
C ILE A 541 -5.32 -31.22 22.04
N ARG A 542 -5.35 -31.31 20.71
CA ARG A 542 -5.63 -32.56 19.99
C ARG A 542 -4.66 -33.67 20.42
N SER A 543 -5.22 -34.85 20.70
CA SER A 543 -4.48 -36.07 21.09
C SER A 543 -3.75 -36.02 22.44
N PHE A 544 -3.74 -34.90 23.17
CA PHE A 544 -3.15 -34.86 24.51
C PHE A 544 -3.89 -35.74 25.52
N PRO A 545 -5.23 -35.74 25.62
CA PRO A 545 -5.95 -36.63 26.54
C PRO A 545 -5.67 -38.11 26.27
N ALA A 546 -5.69 -38.52 24.99
CA ALA A 546 -5.39 -39.89 24.58
C ALA A 546 -3.93 -40.28 24.89
N LEU A 547 -2.99 -39.34 24.76
CA LEU A 547 -1.59 -39.55 25.13
C LEU A 547 -1.43 -39.75 26.65
N ALA A 548 -2.08 -38.92 27.46
CA ALA A 548 -2.07 -39.04 28.92
C ALA A 548 -2.65 -40.39 29.38
N GLU A 549 -3.77 -40.81 28.80
CA GLU A 549 -4.37 -42.13 29.08
C GLU A 549 -3.44 -43.29 28.67
N LEU A 550 -2.78 -43.17 27.50
CA LEU A 550 -1.89 -44.21 26.97
C LEU A 550 -0.65 -44.43 27.87
N VAL A 551 -0.03 -43.35 28.36
CA VAL A 551 1.11 -43.48 29.27
C VAL A 551 0.70 -43.90 30.68
N ALA A 552 -0.47 -43.46 31.17
CA ALA A 552 -1.01 -43.89 32.46
C ALA A 552 -1.28 -45.41 32.46
N ALA A 553 -1.97 -45.91 31.43
CA ALA A 553 -2.23 -47.35 31.27
C ALA A 553 -0.94 -48.17 31.18
N ALA A 554 0.10 -47.66 30.50
CA ALA A 554 1.39 -48.31 30.44
C ALA A 554 2.10 -48.33 31.81
N ARG A 555 2.11 -47.21 32.53
CA ARG A 555 2.67 -47.12 33.88
C ARG A 555 1.98 -48.08 34.85
N ASP A 556 0.66 -48.14 34.81
CA ASP A 556 -0.13 -48.96 35.74
C ASP A 556 0.09 -50.47 35.50
N GLN A 557 0.32 -50.87 34.24
CA GLN A 557 0.76 -52.23 33.89
C GLN A 557 2.12 -52.61 34.51
N ALA A 558 3.06 -51.66 34.60
CA ALA A 558 4.36 -51.89 35.24
C ALA A 558 4.23 -52.11 36.76
N THR A 559 3.32 -51.37 37.42
CA THR A 559 3.07 -51.53 38.86
C THR A 559 2.28 -52.79 39.21
N ALA A 560 1.39 -53.26 38.32
CA ALA A 560 0.57 -54.45 38.57
C ALA A 560 1.35 -55.78 38.41
N GLU A 561 2.51 -55.76 37.74
CA GLU A 561 3.36 -56.94 37.52
C GLU A 561 4.51 -57.09 38.54
N GLN A 562 4.63 -56.15 39.51
CA GLN A 562 5.55 -56.26 40.64
C GLN A 562 4.87 -57.06 41.79
N PRO A 563 5.44 -58.18 42.25
CA PRO A 563 4.83 -59.06 43.26
C PRO A 563 4.80 -58.47 44.67
#